data_AF-A0A8J6BJH5-F1
#
_entry.id   AF-A0A8J6BJH5-F1
#
_cell.length_a   1.000
_cell.length_b   1.000
_cell.length_c   1.000
_cell.angle_alpha   90.00
_cell.angle_beta   90.00
_cell.angle_gamma   90.00
#
_symmetry.space_group_name_H-M   'P 1'
#
loop_
_entity.id
_entity.type
_entity.pdbx_description
1 polymer ?
#
loop_
_entity_poly.entity_id
_entity_poly.type
_entity_poly.pdbx_seq_one_letter_code
_entity_poly.pdbx_strand_id
1 'polypeptide(L)'
;MVVSMWTAHYVRYGPNLYYEECAGAAIIPAVTFSPNYKKIFTTESITMTCDGGSTIGGGPNYIWYKDYSPVFYGKSYTIQGARTSDSGSYQCQTSTGEISDPAKLDVSDAWVILQTPLYVYEGDQINITCHHRPGYSGGRTRFYKDNRVLRDWTYYAEYYIGNVNGTTAGTYRCEKEIIERYIYYYDAVSVSVEGKSRISYIRIIWQLTARVTST
;
A
#
# COMPACT_ATOMS: atom_id res chain seq x y z
N MET A 1 -4.14 -25.84 -25.64
CA MET A 1 -3.99 -24.85 -26.72
C MET A 1 -2.61 -24.23 -26.53
N VAL A 2 -1.67 -24.57 -27.40
CA VAL A 2 -0.25 -24.18 -27.30
C VAL A 2 -0.15 -22.71 -27.71
N VAL A 3 0.19 -21.81 -26.80
CA VAL A 3 0.55 -20.44 -27.18
C VAL A 3 2.07 -20.43 -27.38
N SER A 4 2.48 -20.78 -28.59
CA SER A 4 3.80 -20.49 -29.12
C SER A 4 3.86 -19.01 -29.49
N MET A 5 4.70 -18.23 -28.81
CA MET A 5 5.20 -16.94 -29.31
C MET A 5 6.47 -16.57 -28.56
N TRP A 6 7.60 -17.14 -28.99
CA TRP A 6 8.93 -16.64 -28.66
C TRP A 6 9.22 -15.45 -29.57
N THR A 7 8.84 -14.24 -29.18
CA THR A 7 9.26 -13.03 -29.90
C THR A 7 10.60 -12.57 -29.34
N ALA A 8 11.70 -13.04 -29.93
CA ALA A 8 13.02 -12.45 -29.69
C ALA A 8 13.08 -11.07 -30.36
N HIS A 9 13.44 -10.03 -29.60
CA HIS A 9 13.62 -8.68 -30.12
C HIS A 9 15.11 -8.46 -30.42
N TYR A 10 15.41 -8.01 -31.64
CA TYR A 10 16.80 -7.71 -32.03
C TYR A 10 17.12 -6.24 -31.75
N VAL A 11 18.22 -5.99 -31.06
CA VAL A 11 18.69 -4.64 -30.71
C VAL A 11 20.11 -4.45 -31.23
N ARG A 12 20.39 -3.30 -31.85
CA ARG A 12 21.76 -2.93 -32.26
C ARG A 12 22.40 -2.03 -31.22
N TYR A 13 23.59 -2.41 -30.77
CA TYR A 13 24.50 -1.54 -30.03
C TYR A 13 25.82 -1.46 -30.80
N GLY A 14 26.06 -0.34 -31.48
CA GLY A 14 27.24 -0.16 -32.33
C GLY A 14 27.26 -1.12 -33.54
N PRO A 15 28.42 -1.71 -33.91
CA PRO A 15 28.51 -2.66 -35.02
C PRO A 15 27.91 -4.04 -34.71
N ASN A 16 27.52 -4.29 -33.46
CA ASN A 16 27.09 -5.59 -32.98
C ASN A 16 25.57 -5.72 -32.95
N LEU A 17 25.09 -6.91 -33.32
CA LEU A 17 23.70 -7.31 -33.24
C LEU A 17 23.49 -8.20 -32.01
N TYR A 18 22.53 -7.82 -31.17
CA TYR A 18 22.12 -8.57 -29.99
C TYR A 18 20.68 -9.04 -30.16
N TYR A 19 20.34 -10.17 -29.57
CA TYR A 19 18.95 -10.53 -29.35
C TYR A 19 18.65 -10.47 -27.85
N GLU A 20 17.48 -9.94 -27.52
CA GLU A 20 16.90 -9.97 -26.19
C GLU A 20 15.96 -11.17 -26.10
N GLU A 21 16.25 -12.07 -25.17
CA GLU A 21 15.36 -13.18 -24.81
C GLU A 21 14.73 -12.92 -23.43
N CYS A 22 13.45 -13.27 -23.29
CA CYS A 22 12.78 -13.29 -21.99
C CYS A 22 13.46 -14.34 -21.10
N ALA A 23 14.27 -13.88 -20.15
CA ALA A 23 14.93 -14.74 -19.17
C ALA A 23 13.98 -15.18 -18.05
N GLY A 24 12.85 -14.48 -17.87
CA GLY A 24 11.80 -14.83 -16.92
C GLY A 24 10.89 -13.64 -16.57
N ALA A 25 9.97 -13.92 -15.66
CA ALA A 25 9.07 -12.95 -15.05
C ALA A 25 9.30 -12.97 -13.53
N ALA A 26 9.66 -11.82 -12.94
CA ALA A 26 9.75 -11.67 -11.50
C ALA A 26 8.40 -11.18 -10.95
N ILE A 27 7.95 -11.81 -9.86
CA ILE A 27 6.74 -11.38 -9.14
C ILE A 27 7.20 -10.53 -7.97
N ILE A 28 6.93 -9.22 -8.03
CA ILE A 28 7.17 -8.32 -6.90
C ILE A 28 6.12 -8.62 -5.83
N PRO A 29 6.53 -8.88 -4.57
CA PRO A 29 5.58 -9.02 -3.48
C PRO A 29 4.88 -7.69 -3.17
N ALA A 30 3.64 -7.76 -2.72
CA ALA A 30 2.83 -6.63 -2.28
C ALA A 30 2.51 -6.78 -0.78
N VAL A 31 2.51 -5.67 -0.06
CA VAL A 31 2.19 -5.66 1.38
C VAL A 31 0.72 -5.32 1.57
N THR A 32 -0.04 -6.15 2.27
CA THR A 32 -1.44 -5.86 2.61
C THR A 32 -1.61 -5.68 4.11
N PHE A 33 -2.47 -4.73 4.50
CA PHE A 33 -2.80 -4.46 5.91
C PHE A 33 -4.18 -5.03 6.26
N SER A 34 -4.28 -5.61 7.46
CA SER A 34 -5.53 -6.05 8.07
C SER A 34 -5.58 -5.52 9.51
N PRO A 35 -6.47 -4.55 9.82
CA PRO A 35 -7.39 -3.87 8.91
C PRO A 35 -6.68 -3.02 7.84
N ASN A 36 -7.33 -2.76 6.70
CA ASN A 36 -6.74 -2.02 5.57
C ASN A 36 -6.73 -0.50 5.81
N TYR A 37 -6.01 -0.05 6.83
CA TYR A 37 -5.85 1.37 7.14
C TYR A 37 -4.37 1.73 7.28
N LYS A 38 -3.93 2.79 6.60
CA LYS A 38 -2.55 3.30 6.75
C LYS A 38 -2.30 4.08 8.04
N LYS A 39 -3.35 4.35 8.83
CA LYS A 39 -3.28 5.09 10.09
C LYS A 39 -4.10 4.41 11.18
N ILE A 40 -3.50 4.17 12.34
CA ILE A 40 -4.12 3.54 13.51
C ILE A 40 -3.77 4.29 14.79
N PHE A 41 -4.50 4.02 15.87
CA PHE A 41 -4.14 4.53 17.20
C PHE A 41 -3.10 3.66 17.89
N THR A 42 -2.39 4.27 18.83
CA THR A 42 -1.67 3.52 19.86
C THR A 42 -2.60 2.50 20.53
N THR A 43 -2.06 1.35 20.95
CA THR A 43 -2.78 0.20 21.53
C THR A 43 -3.63 -0.64 20.57
N GLU A 44 -3.93 -0.14 19.38
CA GLU A 44 -4.58 -0.96 18.34
C GLU A 44 -3.60 -2.01 17.80
N SER A 45 -4.13 -2.99 17.07
CA SER A 45 -3.34 -4.05 16.48
C SER A 45 -3.55 -4.09 14.97
N ILE A 46 -2.49 -4.38 14.23
CA ILE A 46 -2.52 -4.48 12.77
C ILE A 46 -1.66 -5.66 12.33
N THR A 47 -2.14 -6.38 11.32
CA THR A 47 -1.39 -7.48 10.68
C THR A 47 -1.03 -7.08 9.26
N MET A 48 0.25 -7.17 8.95
CA MET A 48 0.80 -6.96 7.63
C MET A 48 1.06 -8.32 6.99
N THR A 49 0.65 -8.53 5.75
CA THR A 49 0.86 -9.77 5.01
C THR A 49 1.61 -9.50 3.72
N CYS A 50 2.55 -10.37 3.39
CA CYS A 50 3.29 -10.31 2.14
C CYS A 50 2.61 -11.22 1.12
N ASP A 51 2.02 -10.62 0.09
CA ASP A 51 1.32 -11.28 -0.99
C ASP A 51 2.18 -11.29 -2.26
N GLY A 52 2.55 -12.47 -2.74
CA GLY A 52 3.43 -12.63 -3.90
C GLY A 52 4.67 -13.47 -3.57
N GLY A 53 5.12 -14.26 -4.54
CA GLY A 53 6.17 -15.26 -4.40
C GLY A 53 5.80 -16.58 -5.08
N SER A 54 6.71 -17.13 -5.88
CA SER A 54 6.49 -18.40 -6.58
C SER A 54 6.44 -19.58 -5.59
N THR A 55 5.47 -20.47 -5.75
CA THR A 55 5.31 -21.71 -4.96
C THR A 55 6.12 -22.89 -5.51
N ILE A 56 6.95 -22.68 -6.53
CA ILE A 56 7.69 -23.75 -7.19
C ILE A 56 9.01 -23.99 -6.44
N GLY A 57 9.12 -25.10 -5.70
CA GLY A 57 10.40 -25.67 -5.26
C GLY A 57 10.82 -25.49 -3.78
N GLY A 58 9.87 -25.40 -2.84
CA GLY A 58 10.14 -25.25 -1.40
C GLY A 58 9.92 -23.80 -0.97
N GLY A 59 8.90 -23.58 -0.12
CA GLY A 59 8.23 -22.29 0.06
C GLY A 59 9.15 -21.10 0.42
N PRO A 60 8.73 -19.86 0.12
CA PRO A 60 9.57 -18.69 0.32
C PRO A 60 9.79 -18.36 1.80
N ASN A 61 11.04 -18.13 2.16
CA ASN A 61 11.39 -17.38 3.36
C ASN A 61 11.04 -15.90 3.11
N TYR A 62 10.23 -15.31 4.00
CA TYR A 62 9.86 -13.89 3.94
C TYR A 62 10.66 -13.11 4.97
N ILE A 63 11.18 -11.95 4.58
CA ILE A 63 11.87 -11.01 5.46
C ILE A 63 11.10 -9.69 5.42
N TRP A 64 10.75 -9.16 6.59
CA TRP A 64 10.15 -7.85 6.75
C TRP A 64 11.21 -6.83 7.13
N TYR A 65 11.11 -5.67 6.50
CA TYR A 65 11.92 -4.50 6.78
C TYR A 65 11.03 -3.36 7.28
N LYS A 66 11.50 -2.67 8.30
CA LYS A 66 10.97 -1.37 8.74
C LYS A 66 12.08 -0.35 8.56
N ASP A 67 11.83 0.69 7.77
CA ASP A 67 12.80 1.77 7.52
C ASP A 67 14.18 1.19 7.12
N TYR A 68 14.17 0.25 6.16
CA TYR A 68 15.34 -0.47 5.62
C TYR A 68 16.03 -1.45 6.58
N SER A 69 15.56 -1.60 7.81
CA SER A 69 16.13 -2.52 8.81
C SER A 69 15.27 -3.78 8.94
N PRO A 70 15.86 -4.99 8.99
CA PRO A 70 15.10 -6.22 9.15
C PRO A 70 14.45 -6.27 10.53
N VAL A 71 13.16 -6.60 10.59
CA VAL A 71 12.38 -6.63 11.84
C VAL A 71 11.69 -7.96 12.11
N PHE A 72 11.39 -8.76 11.08
CA PHE A 72 10.64 -10.00 11.26
C PHE A 72 10.87 -11.00 10.13
N TYR A 73 10.73 -12.29 10.43
CA TYR A 73 10.80 -13.39 9.47
C TYR A 73 9.48 -14.15 9.46
N GLY A 74 8.84 -14.24 8.29
CA GLY A 74 7.56 -14.94 8.12
C GLY A 74 6.59 -14.19 7.22
N LYS A 75 5.58 -14.90 6.70
CA LYS A 75 4.65 -14.35 5.70
C LYS A 75 3.85 -13.17 6.23
N SER A 76 3.50 -13.19 7.51
CA SER A 76 2.68 -12.16 8.16
C SER A 76 3.36 -11.65 9.41
N TYR A 77 3.38 -10.33 9.58
CA TYR A 77 3.94 -9.62 10.72
C TYR A 77 2.84 -8.85 11.44
N THR A 78 2.60 -9.18 12.71
CA THR A 78 1.55 -8.56 13.53
C THR A 78 2.15 -7.66 14.59
N ILE A 79 1.69 -6.41 14.64
CA ILE A 79 1.96 -5.48 15.73
C ILE A 79 0.77 -5.55 16.68
N GLN A 80 1.03 -5.98 17.91
CA GLN A 80 0.04 -5.99 18.98
C GLN A 80 0.29 -4.80 19.91
N GLY A 81 -0.75 -4.02 20.20
CA GLY A 81 -0.62 -2.89 21.11
C GLY A 81 0.33 -1.83 20.57
N ALA A 82 0.03 -1.29 19.38
CA ALA A 82 0.90 -0.40 18.63
C ALA A 82 1.39 0.81 19.45
N ARG A 83 2.61 1.24 19.17
CA ARG A 83 3.26 2.43 19.73
C ARG A 83 3.59 3.41 18.62
N THR A 84 3.75 4.69 18.96
CA THR A 84 4.16 5.71 17.97
C THR A 84 5.47 5.37 17.28
N SER A 85 6.39 4.65 17.95
CA SER A 85 7.64 4.12 17.41
C SER A 85 7.47 3.06 16.32
N ASP A 86 6.28 2.47 16.20
CA ASP A 86 5.97 1.50 15.14
C ASP A 86 5.58 2.20 13.83
N SER A 87 5.41 3.53 13.82
CA SER A 87 5.26 4.27 12.57
C SER A 87 6.50 4.11 11.69
N GLY A 88 6.32 3.98 10.39
CA GLY A 88 7.42 3.83 9.45
C GLY A 88 7.01 3.23 8.11
N SER A 89 8.02 2.96 7.29
CA SER A 89 7.89 2.33 5.97
C SER A 89 8.16 0.84 6.07
N TYR A 90 7.16 0.02 5.77
CA TYR A 90 7.23 -1.43 5.82
C TYR A 90 7.36 -2.03 4.43
N GLN A 91 8.32 -2.93 4.27
CA GLN A 91 8.55 -3.68 3.03
C GLN A 91 8.73 -5.15 3.34
N CYS A 92 8.33 -6.03 2.42
CA CYS A 92 8.60 -7.45 2.52
C CYS A 92 9.43 -7.93 1.32
N GLN A 93 10.28 -8.91 1.56
CA GLN A 93 11.11 -9.55 0.55
C GLN A 93 10.89 -11.06 0.61
N THR A 94 10.79 -11.68 -0.56
CA THR A 94 10.74 -13.13 -0.72
C THR A 94 12.13 -13.68 -1.07
N SER A 95 12.33 -14.99 -0.93
CA SER A 95 13.57 -15.66 -1.33
C SER A 95 13.93 -15.50 -2.81
N THR A 96 12.99 -15.12 -3.68
CA THR A 96 13.22 -14.83 -5.10
C THR A 96 13.84 -13.45 -5.34
N GLY A 97 14.07 -12.66 -4.28
CA GLY A 97 15.02 -11.54 -4.27
C GLY A 97 14.43 -10.14 -4.37
N GLU A 98 13.21 -9.96 -4.90
CA GLU A 98 12.60 -8.63 -5.03
C GLU A 98 11.94 -8.18 -3.71
N ILE A 99 12.17 -6.90 -3.38
CA ILE A 99 11.57 -6.22 -2.24
C ILE A 99 10.30 -5.51 -2.72
N SER A 100 9.24 -5.57 -1.92
CA SER A 100 7.97 -4.91 -2.20
C SER A 100 8.09 -3.39 -2.27
N ASP A 101 7.08 -2.74 -2.84
CA ASP A 101 6.88 -1.32 -2.63
C ASP A 101 6.63 -1.03 -1.12
N PRO A 102 7.04 0.16 -0.65
CA PRO A 102 6.88 0.55 0.75
C PRO A 102 5.42 0.80 1.13
N ALA A 103 4.94 0.11 2.15
CA ALA A 103 3.68 0.38 2.82
C ALA A 103 3.91 1.26 4.06
N LYS A 104 3.37 2.47 4.05
CA LYS A 104 3.52 3.41 5.17
C LYS A 104 2.45 3.16 6.24
N LEU A 105 2.89 2.93 7.47
CA LEU A 105 2.05 2.88 8.66
C LEU A 105 2.30 4.14 9.51
N ASP A 106 1.21 4.81 9.89
CA ASP A 106 1.19 5.93 10.82
C ASP A 106 0.47 5.51 12.10
N VAL A 107 1.17 5.53 13.24
CA VAL A 107 0.61 5.23 14.56
C VAL A 107 0.54 6.52 15.36
N SER A 108 -0.68 6.95 15.67
CA SER A 108 -0.95 8.24 16.30
C SER A 108 -1.50 8.09 17.71
N ASP A 109 -1.16 9.02 18.60
CA ASP A 109 -1.71 9.15 19.95
C ASP A 109 -2.72 10.32 20.07
N ALA A 110 -3.14 10.87 18.93
CA ALA A 110 -4.09 11.97 18.86
C ALA A 110 -5.49 11.60 19.41
N TRP A 111 -6.40 12.57 19.41
CA TRP A 111 -7.80 12.35 19.81
C TRP A 111 -8.64 11.76 18.68
N VAL A 112 -8.31 12.13 17.46
CA VAL A 112 -9.01 11.77 16.23
C VAL A 112 -7.95 11.46 15.17
N ILE A 113 -8.22 10.46 14.35
CA ILE A 113 -7.45 10.16 13.14
C ILE A 113 -8.38 9.95 11.96
N LEU A 114 -7.94 10.36 10.78
CA LEU A 114 -8.63 10.06 9.53
C LEU A 114 -8.05 8.79 8.91
N GLN A 115 -8.78 7.69 9.03
CA GLN A 115 -8.39 6.41 8.45
C GLN A 115 -8.73 6.39 6.96
N THR A 116 -7.75 5.98 6.15
CA THR A 116 -7.91 5.74 4.72
C THR A 116 -7.29 4.38 4.37
N PRO A 117 -7.72 3.74 3.27
CA PRO A 117 -7.06 2.56 2.73
C PRO A 117 -5.55 2.75 2.55
N LEU A 118 -4.80 1.65 2.62
CA LEU A 118 -3.36 1.65 2.37
C LEU A 118 -3.03 2.08 0.94
N TYR A 119 -3.71 1.45 -0.02
CA TYR A 119 -3.60 1.75 -1.45
C TYR A 119 -4.93 2.23 -1.99
N VAL A 120 -4.88 3.17 -2.93
CA VAL A 120 -6.04 3.77 -3.58
C VAL A 120 -5.78 3.81 -5.08
N TYR A 121 -6.46 2.95 -5.83
CA TYR A 121 -6.34 2.83 -7.28
C TYR A 121 -7.55 3.43 -7.98
N GLU A 122 -7.37 3.91 -9.22
CA GLU A 122 -8.50 4.29 -10.06
C GLU A 122 -9.54 3.16 -10.17
N GLY A 123 -10.81 3.51 -10.01
CA GLY A 123 -11.93 2.57 -10.03
C GLY A 123 -12.22 1.88 -8.68
N ASP A 124 -11.36 2.03 -7.66
CA ASP A 124 -11.69 1.56 -6.32
C ASP A 124 -12.93 2.29 -5.78
N GLN A 125 -13.65 1.60 -4.89
CA GLN A 125 -14.72 2.20 -4.09
C GLN A 125 -14.23 2.25 -2.65
N ILE A 126 -13.96 3.46 -2.16
CA ILE A 126 -13.34 3.65 -0.84
C ILE A 126 -14.24 4.43 0.11
N ASN A 127 -14.11 4.09 1.40
CA ASN A 127 -14.60 4.87 2.51
C ASN A 127 -13.41 5.47 3.29
N ILE A 128 -13.64 6.63 3.88
CA ILE A 128 -12.74 7.22 4.88
C ILE A 128 -13.47 7.28 6.21
N THR A 129 -12.75 7.04 7.30
CA THR A 129 -13.34 6.93 8.64
C THR A 129 -12.67 7.93 9.56
N CYS A 130 -13.47 8.84 10.14
CA CYS A 130 -13.04 9.71 11.21
C CYS A 130 -13.09 8.93 12.53
N HIS A 131 -11.99 8.25 12.81
CA HIS A 131 -11.85 7.39 13.97
C HIS A 131 -11.44 8.21 15.18
N HIS A 132 -12.00 7.87 16.33
CA HIS A 132 -11.70 8.54 17.60
C HIS A 132 -10.96 7.57 18.50
N ARG A 133 -10.20 8.14 19.43
CA ARG A 133 -9.36 7.34 20.32
C ARG A 133 -10.19 6.29 21.07
N PRO A 134 -9.76 5.02 21.09
CA PRO A 134 -10.43 3.97 21.86
C PRO A 134 -10.58 4.35 23.34
N GLY A 135 -11.72 3.99 23.93
CA GLY A 135 -12.05 4.32 25.32
C GLY A 135 -12.76 5.66 25.54
N TYR A 136 -13.04 6.40 24.46
CA TYR A 136 -13.87 7.60 24.47
C TYR A 136 -15.09 7.40 23.55
N SER A 137 -16.09 8.27 23.68
CA SER A 137 -17.31 8.28 22.87
C SER A 137 -17.25 9.40 21.83
N GLY A 138 -17.31 9.00 20.57
CA GLY A 138 -17.43 9.93 19.44
C GLY A 138 -18.84 10.47 19.30
N GLY A 139 -18.95 11.78 19.07
CA GLY A 139 -20.20 12.46 18.71
C GLY A 139 -20.28 12.73 17.20
N ARG A 140 -20.79 13.92 16.84
CA ARG A 140 -20.96 14.29 15.44
C ARG A 140 -19.62 14.51 14.75
N THR A 141 -19.61 14.25 13.46
CA THR A 141 -18.46 14.32 12.56
C THR A 141 -18.79 15.21 11.36
N ARG A 142 -17.80 15.96 10.88
CA ARG A 142 -17.85 16.77 9.66
C ARG A 142 -16.64 16.44 8.78
N PHE A 143 -16.84 16.38 7.47
CA PHE A 143 -15.79 16.03 6.50
C PHE A 143 -15.52 17.15 5.50
N TYR A 144 -14.27 17.25 5.08
CA TYR A 144 -13.79 18.21 4.10
C TYR A 144 -12.86 17.56 3.07
N LYS A 145 -12.81 18.14 1.87
CA LYS A 145 -11.79 17.92 0.84
C LYS A 145 -11.31 19.27 0.34
N ASP A 146 -10.02 19.54 0.41
CA ASP A 146 -9.40 20.78 -0.08
C ASP A 146 -10.13 22.02 0.47
N ASN A 147 -10.39 22.01 1.79
CA ASN A 147 -11.14 23.02 2.55
C ASN A 147 -12.63 23.19 2.20
N ARG A 148 -13.18 22.37 1.28
CA ARG A 148 -14.62 22.35 0.98
C ARG A 148 -15.33 21.31 1.82
N VAL A 149 -16.48 21.67 2.39
CA VAL A 149 -17.30 20.74 3.17
C VAL A 149 -17.88 19.66 2.25
N LEU A 150 -17.55 18.40 2.54
CA LEU A 150 -18.11 17.22 1.86
C LEU A 150 -19.39 16.73 2.54
N ARG A 151 -19.42 16.79 3.87
CA ARG A 151 -20.57 16.45 4.70
C ARG A 151 -20.55 17.27 5.96
N ASP A 152 -21.65 17.95 6.22
CA ASP A 152 -21.84 18.72 7.45
C ASP A 152 -22.30 17.82 8.62
N TRP A 153 -22.06 18.29 9.85
CA TRP A 153 -22.22 17.59 11.14
C TRP A 153 -23.26 16.47 11.12
N THR A 154 -22.78 15.24 11.22
CA THR A 154 -23.60 14.03 11.22
C THR A 154 -23.11 13.04 12.27
N TYR A 155 -23.93 12.10 12.69
CA TYR A 155 -23.49 11.02 13.59
C TYR A 155 -22.70 9.92 12.88
N TYR A 156 -22.60 9.95 11.54
CA TYR A 156 -21.78 9.00 10.80
C TYR A 156 -20.29 9.36 10.88
N ALA A 157 -19.50 8.44 11.41
CA ALA A 157 -18.04 8.53 11.45
C ALA A 157 -17.38 8.17 10.10
N GLU A 158 -18.16 7.73 9.11
CA GLU A 158 -17.66 7.30 7.80
C GLU A 158 -18.20 8.19 6.68
N TYR A 159 -17.35 8.41 5.67
CA TYR A 159 -17.72 9.08 4.43
C TYR A 159 -17.34 8.22 3.24
N TYR A 160 -18.34 7.87 2.43
CA TYR A 160 -18.15 7.13 1.19
C TYR A 160 -17.76 8.10 0.07
N ILE A 161 -16.53 7.98 -0.44
CA ILE A 161 -16.02 8.82 -1.52
C ILE A 161 -16.63 8.41 -2.87
N GLY A 162 -16.96 7.13 -3.04
CA GLY A 162 -17.45 6.58 -4.31
C GLY A 162 -16.31 6.11 -5.21
N ASN A 163 -16.57 6.17 -6.53
CA ASN A 163 -15.65 5.68 -7.54
C ASN A 163 -14.43 6.60 -7.68
N VAL A 164 -13.25 6.07 -7.30
CA VAL A 164 -11.98 6.77 -7.34
C VAL A 164 -11.59 7.13 -8.77
N ASN A 165 -11.24 8.40 -8.99
CA ASN A 165 -10.74 8.92 -10.26
C ASN A 165 -9.71 10.04 -10.00
N GLY A 166 -9.17 10.66 -11.06
CA GLY A 166 -8.16 11.72 -10.91
C GLY A 166 -8.56 12.91 -10.02
N THR A 167 -9.85 13.20 -9.85
CA THR A 167 -10.34 14.28 -8.98
C THR A 167 -10.44 13.89 -7.50
N THR A 168 -10.33 12.60 -7.19
CA THR A 168 -10.33 12.07 -5.81
C THR A 168 -9.07 12.48 -5.08
N ALA A 169 -7.95 12.69 -5.78
CA ALA A 169 -6.72 13.18 -5.16
C ALA A 169 -6.95 14.53 -4.45
N GLY A 170 -6.39 14.69 -3.26
CA GLY A 170 -6.52 15.91 -2.47
C GLY A 170 -6.29 15.69 -0.98
N THR A 171 -6.46 16.77 -0.21
CA THR A 171 -6.34 16.72 1.25
C THR A 171 -7.72 16.58 1.87
N TYR A 172 -7.95 15.43 2.52
CA TYR A 172 -9.17 15.17 3.27
C TYR A 172 -8.95 15.52 4.73
N ARG A 173 -9.97 16.09 5.36
CA ARG A 173 -9.96 16.44 6.78
C ARG A 173 -11.26 16.03 7.42
N CYS A 174 -11.21 15.54 8.64
CA CYS A 174 -12.39 15.33 9.44
C CYS A 174 -12.30 16.09 10.76
N GLU A 175 -13.45 16.58 11.23
CA GLU A 175 -13.65 17.17 12.56
C GLU A 175 -14.64 16.29 13.31
N LYS A 176 -14.40 16.01 14.58
CA LYS A 176 -15.25 15.13 15.39
C LYS A 176 -15.37 15.59 16.83
N GLU A 177 -16.58 15.48 17.35
CA GLU A 177 -16.90 15.69 18.78
C GLU A 177 -16.40 14.50 19.61
N ILE A 178 -15.75 14.79 20.73
CA ILE A 178 -15.47 13.80 21.78
C ILE A 178 -16.35 14.15 22.98
N ILE A 179 -17.36 13.31 23.23
CA ILE A 179 -18.50 13.63 24.11
C ILE A 179 -18.02 13.86 25.55
N GLU A 180 -17.14 13.01 26.08
CA GLU A 180 -16.67 13.11 27.46
C GLU A 180 -15.88 14.39 27.73
N ARG A 181 -15.35 15.03 26.69
CA ARG A 181 -14.57 16.26 26.80
C ARG A 181 -15.34 17.50 26.38
N TYR A 182 -16.50 17.35 25.73
CA TYR A 182 -17.26 18.45 25.12
C TYR A 182 -16.38 19.33 24.21
N ILE A 183 -15.37 18.74 23.56
CA ILE A 183 -14.38 19.42 22.70
C ILE A 183 -14.34 18.73 21.33
N TYR A 184 -14.07 19.52 20.29
CA TYR A 184 -13.88 19.09 18.93
C TYR A 184 -12.39 18.88 18.62
N TYR A 185 -12.07 17.76 17.98
CA TYR A 185 -10.74 17.48 17.48
C TYR A 185 -10.80 17.20 15.98
N TYR A 186 -9.67 17.28 15.29
CA TYR A 186 -9.60 17.07 13.85
C TYR A 186 -8.31 16.36 13.46
N ASP A 187 -8.35 15.73 12.29
CA ASP A 187 -7.18 15.18 11.63
C ASP A 187 -7.32 15.32 10.11
N ALA A 188 -6.19 15.32 9.42
CA ALA A 188 -6.14 15.45 7.97
C ALA A 188 -5.17 14.43 7.36
N VAL A 189 -5.53 13.92 6.19
CA VAL A 189 -4.72 12.98 5.41
C VAL A 189 -4.80 13.36 3.94
N SER A 190 -3.64 13.38 3.29
CA SER A 190 -3.57 13.45 1.82
C SER A 190 -3.87 12.09 1.22
N VAL A 191 -4.80 12.07 0.27
CA VAL A 191 -5.15 10.90 -0.55
C VAL A 191 -4.56 11.12 -1.93
N SER A 192 -3.67 10.23 -2.33
CA SER A 192 -3.14 10.10 -3.69
C SER A 192 -3.84 8.95 -4.39
N VAL A 193 -4.08 9.10 -5.69
CA VAL A 193 -4.66 8.04 -6.53
C VAL A 193 -3.56 7.49 -7.43
N GLU A 194 -3.36 6.19 -7.39
CA GLU A 194 -2.38 5.51 -8.25
C GLU A 194 -3.03 5.07 -9.57
N GLY A 195 -2.29 5.25 -10.67
CA GLY A 195 -2.75 4.93 -12.02
C GLY A 195 -2.79 3.43 -12.27
N LYS A 196 -4.01 2.89 -12.40
CA LYS A 196 -4.39 1.57 -12.95
C LYS A 196 -3.61 0.32 -12.48
N SER A 197 -4.31 -0.43 -11.62
CA SER A 197 -4.34 -1.90 -11.44
C SER A 197 -3.63 -2.48 -10.20
N ARG A 198 -4.37 -3.36 -9.49
CA ARG A 198 -3.94 -4.15 -8.32
C ARG A 198 -3.04 -5.35 -8.66
N ILE A 199 -2.61 -5.47 -9.91
CA ILE A 199 -1.90 -6.65 -10.39
C ILE A 199 -0.46 -6.58 -9.88
N SER A 200 -0.01 -7.66 -9.24
CA SER A 200 1.39 -7.89 -8.87
C SER A 200 2.30 -7.46 -10.01
N TYR A 201 3.22 -6.53 -9.75
CA TYR A 201 4.12 -6.04 -10.78
C TYR A 201 4.95 -7.22 -11.31
N ILE A 202 4.55 -7.76 -12.46
CA ILE A 202 5.35 -8.70 -13.21
C ILE A 202 6.43 -7.88 -13.89
N ARG A 203 7.68 -8.01 -13.43
CA ARG A 203 8.83 -7.47 -14.13
C ARG A 203 9.36 -8.50 -15.10
N ILE A 204 9.32 -8.18 -16.39
CA ILE A 204 9.92 -8.99 -17.44
C ILE A 204 11.43 -8.74 -17.41
N ILE A 205 12.21 -9.81 -17.22
CA ILE A 205 13.68 -9.75 -17.24
C ILE A 205 14.15 -10.14 -18.63
N TRP A 206 14.93 -9.27 -19.25
CA TRP A 206 15.56 -9.49 -20.55
C TRP A 206 17.03 -9.85 -20.36
N GLN A 207 17.52 -10.85 -21.08
CA GLN A 207 18.95 -11.16 -21.19
C GLN A 207 19.44 -10.84 -22.60
N LEU A 208 20.55 -10.09 -22.67
CA LEU A 208 21.23 -9.76 -23.91
C LEU A 208 22.28 -10.84 -24.23
N THR A 209 22.15 -11.47 -25.39
CA THR A 209 23.15 -12.43 -25.86
C THR A 209 23.82 -11.90 -27.13
N ALA A 210 25.16 -11.87 -27.14
CA ALA A 210 25.93 -11.42 -28.29
C ALA A 210 26.06 -12.55 -29.33
N ARG A 211 25.86 -12.24 -30.62
CA ARG A 211 26.28 -13.16 -31.70
C ARG A 211 27.79 -13.03 -31.91
N VAL A 212 28.52 -14.11 -31.66
CA VAL A 212 29.86 -14.27 -32.24
C VAL A 212 29.65 -14.66 -33.70
N THR A 213 29.82 -13.73 -34.63
CA THR A 213 29.90 -14.07 -36.05
C THR A 213 31.25 -14.75 -36.29
N SER A 214 31.25 -16.08 -36.44
CA SER A 214 32.40 -16.79 -36.99
C SER A 214 32.63 -16.32 -38.43
N THR A 215 33.74 -15.62 -38.66
CA THR A 215 34.28 -15.34 -40.00
C THR A 215 34.83 -16.60 -40.64
#